data_AF-A0AAE9M7G8-F1
#
_entry.id   AF-A0AAE9M7G8-F1
#
_cell.length_a   1.000
_cell.length_b   1.000
_cell.length_c   1.000
_cell.angle_alpha   90.00
_cell.angle_beta   90.00
_cell.angle_gamma   90.00
#
_symmetry.space_group_name_H-M   'P 1'
#
loop_
_entity.id
_entity.type
_entity.pdbx_description
1 polymer ?
#
loop_
_entity_poly.entity_id
_entity_poly.type
_entity_poly.pdbx_seq_one_letter_code
_entity_poly.pdbx_strand_id
1 'polypeptide(L)' 'MGVEPFKNFSADEVIGQINCGLDSISNPFTIEEPANLFEKNVQTNVLKHFEGSNTKVEIDRKDGYLIFTAERILI' A
#
# COMPACT_ATOMS: atom_id res chain seq x y z
N MET A 1 -16.83 14.89 -23.42
CA MET A 1 -15.74 14.72 -22.45
C MET A 1 -15.70 13.23 -22.14
N GLY A 2 -14.67 12.52 -22.59
CA GLY A 2 -14.53 11.09 -22.32
C GLY A 2 -14.16 10.91 -20.86
N VAL A 3 -14.85 10.02 -20.16
CA VAL A 3 -14.47 9.63 -18.80
C VAL A 3 -13.14 8.89 -18.93
N GLU A 4 -12.09 9.41 -18.32
CA GLU A 4 -10.83 8.66 -18.24
C GLU A 4 -11.13 7.34 -17.51
N PRO A 5 -10.67 6.19 -18.02
CA PRO A 5 -10.88 4.93 -17.34
C PRO A 5 -10.23 5.02 -15.96
N PHE A 6 -10.94 4.51 -14.94
CA PHE A 6 -10.38 4.40 -13.60
C PHE A 6 -9.06 3.62 -13.69
N LYS A 7 -7.96 4.26 -13.27
CA LYS A 7 -6.65 3.63 -13.23
C LYS A 7 -6.50 2.92 -11.88
N ASN A 8 -6.20 1.64 -11.92
CA ASN A 8 -5.97 0.87 -10.72
C ASN A 8 -4.71 1.37 -10.00
N PHE A 9 -4.71 1.31 -8.67
CA PHE A 9 -3.56 1.54 -7.82
C PHE A 9 -2.47 0.50 -8.12
N SER A 10 -1.36 1.01 -8.63
CA SER A 10 -0.13 0.26 -8.87
C SER A 10 0.67 0.07 -7.58
N ALA A 11 1.65 -0.84 -7.62
CA ALA A 11 2.52 -1.08 -6.46
C ALA A 11 3.35 0.15 -6.10
N ASP A 12 3.85 0.88 -7.11
CA ASP A 12 4.63 2.10 -6.91
C ASP A 12 3.81 3.21 -6.22
N GLU A 13 2.52 3.35 -6.56
CA GLU A 13 1.63 4.30 -5.90
C GLU A 13 1.42 3.93 -4.43
N VAL A 14 1.18 2.65 -4.13
CA VAL A 14 1.03 2.18 -2.75
C VAL A 14 2.32 2.39 -1.95
N ILE A 15 3.47 2.05 -2.52
CA ILE A 15 4.80 2.27 -1.90
C ILE A 15 5.03 3.76 -1.64
N GLY A 16 4.71 4.62 -2.61
CA GLY A 16 4.85 6.07 -2.47
C GLY A 16 3.99 6.63 -1.35
N GLN A 17 2.73 6.18 -1.25
CA GLN A 17 1.83 6.56 -0.16
C GLN A 17 2.33 6.04 1.19
N ILE A 18 2.79 4.80 1.28
CA ILE A 18 3.36 4.24 2.52
C ILE A 18 4.56 5.06 2.98
N ASN A 19 5.52 5.35 2.10
CA ASN A 19 6.71 6.13 2.47
C ASN A 19 6.35 7.55 2.91
N CYS A 20 5.48 8.23 2.16
CA CYS A 20 5.00 9.55 2.52
C CYS A 20 4.25 9.54 3.88
N GLY A 21 3.39 8.55 4.09
CA GLY A 21 2.63 8.36 5.32
C GLY A 21 3.52 8.14 6.53
N LEU A 22 4.48 7.23 6.42
CA LEU A 22 5.44 6.91 7.48
C LEU A 22 6.37 8.07 7.83
N ASP A 23 6.81 8.85 6.84
CA ASP A 23 7.75 9.96 7.06
C ASP A 23 7.05 11.26 7.47
N SER A 24 5.81 11.50 7.02
CA SER A 24 5.17 12.82 7.12
C SER A 24 3.83 12.85 7.87
N ILE A 25 3.16 11.72 8.04
CA ILE A 25 1.78 11.67 8.59
C ILE A 25 1.76 10.95 9.94
N SER A 26 2.01 9.64 9.95
CA SER A 26 1.90 8.80 11.13
C SER A 26 2.70 7.51 10.98
N ASN A 27 3.11 6.94 12.11
CA ASN A 27 3.70 5.62 12.18
C ASN A 27 3.02 4.85 13.34
N PRO A 28 2.25 3.78 13.10
CA PRO A 28 2.02 3.14 11.80
C PRO A 28 1.14 3.96 10.84
N PHE A 29 1.22 3.64 9.56
CA PHE A 29 0.40 4.21 8.49
C PHE A 29 -0.44 3.11 7.83
N THR A 30 -1.69 3.43 7.49
CA THR A 30 -2.63 2.46 6.91
C THR A 30 -3.27 3.01 5.64
N ILE A 31 -3.33 2.16 4.60
CA ILE A 31 -4.08 2.39 3.36
C ILE A 31 -5.19 1.34 3.30
N GLU A 32 -6.44 1.77 3.20
CA GLU A 32 -7.61 0.90 3.07
C GLU A 32 -8.40 1.30 1.83
N GLU A 33 -8.40 0.43 0.82
CA GLU A 33 -9.11 0.69 -0.44
C GLU A 33 -9.78 -0.60 -0.95
N PRO A 34 -10.87 -0.50 -1.74
CA PRO A 34 -11.51 -1.66 -2.32
C PRO A 34 -10.52 -2.48 -3.17
N ALA A 35 -10.50 -3.80 -2.96
CA ALA A 35 -9.49 -4.68 -3.54
C ALA A 35 -9.55 -4.77 -5.08
N ASN A 36 -10.67 -4.35 -5.69
CA ASN A 36 -10.84 -4.29 -7.14
C ASN A 36 -10.15 -3.07 -7.77
N LEU A 37 -9.74 -2.08 -6.97
CA LEU A 37 -9.04 -0.89 -7.44
C LEU A 37 -7.54 -1.12 -7.57
N PHE A 38 -7.02 -2.30 -7.23
CA PHE A 38 -5.58 -2.58 -7.29
C PHE A 38 -5.18 -3.37 -8.53
N GLU A 39 -3.95 -3.17 -8.99
CA GLU A 39 -3.36 -4.00 -10.04
C GLU A 39 -3.11 -5.43 -9.55
N LYS A 40 -3.10 -6.37 -10.51
CA LYS A 40 -2.76 -7.76 -10.23
C LYS A 40 -1.32 -7.84 -9.71
N ASN A 41 -1.11 -8.53 -8.59
CA ASN A 41 0.17 -8.69 -7.88
C ASN A 41 0.65 -7.48 -7.06
N VAL A 42 -0.18 -6.46 -6.84
CA VAL A 42 0.22 -5.29 -6.02
C VAL A 42 0.79 -5.70 -4.66
N GLN A 43 0.16 -6.69 -4.01
CA GLN A 43 0.51 -7.15 -2.66
C GLN A 43 1.93 -7.71 -2.64
N THR A 44 2.23 -8.62 -3.57
CA THR A 44 3.53 -9.25 -3.69
C THR A 44 4.63 -8.23 -4.00
N ASN A 45 4.35 -7.27 -4.88
CA ASN A 45 5.32 -6.25 -5.24
C ASN A 45 5.62 -5.29 -4.08
N VAL A 46 4.60 -4.89 -3.32
CA VAL A 46 4.75 -4.05 -2.12
C VAL A 46 5.58 -4.79 -1.06
N LEU A 47 5.22 -6.04 -0.74
CA LEU A 47 5.97 -6.84 0.26
C LEU A 47 7.43 -7.02 -0.14
N LYS A 48 7.70 -7.32 -1.42
CA LYS A 48 9.05 -7.49 -1.93
C LYS A 48 9.87 -6.20 -1.90
N HIS A 49 9.24 -5.03 -2.07
CA HIS A 49 9.93 -3.75 -1.99
C HIS A 49 10.45 -3.46 -0.57
N PHE A 50 9.64 -3.76 0.44
CA PHE A 50 9.99 -3.52 1.84
C PHE A 50 10.73 -4.69 2.51
N GLU A 51 10.89 -5.82 1.82
CA GLU A 51 11.69 -6.96 2.27
C GLU A 51 13.14 -6.53 2.54
N GLY A 52 13.60 -6.73 3.78
CA GLY A 52 14.96 -6.33 4.21
C GLY A 52 15.12 -4.83 4.53
N SER A 53 14.05 -4.04 4.44
CA SER A 53 14.02 -2.68 4.95
C SER A 53 13.71 -2.63 6.45
N ASN A 54 13.83 -1.44 7.06
CA ASN A 54 13.35 -1.19 8.42
C ASN A 54 11.83 -0.93 8.49
N THR A 55 11.11 -1.17 7.39
CA THR A 55 9.66 -0.99 7.30
C THR A 55 9.01 -2.35 7.21
N LYS A 56 8.12 -2.64 8.16
CA LYS A 56 7.29 -3.84 8.15
C LYS A 56 5.94 -3.49 7.55
N VAL A 57 5.50 -4.28 6.58
CA VAL A 57 4.19 -4.11 5.93
C VAL A 57 3.38 -5.38 6.12
N GLU A 58 2.20 -5.23 6.71
CA GLU A 58 1.18 -6.25 6.83
C GLU A 58 0.05 -5.94 5.84
N ILE A 59 -0.48 -7.00 5.22
CA ILE A 59 -1.53 -6.88 4.21
C ILE A 59 -2.69 -7.79 4.63
N ASP A 60 -3.84 -7.17 4.86
CA ASP A 60 -5.07 -7.85 5.23
C ASP A 60 -6.14 -7.68 4.16
N ARG A 61 -7.04 -8.66 4.07
CA ARG A 61 -8.22 -8.58 3.20
C ARG A 61 -9.49 -8.77 4.03
N LYS A 62 -10.37 -7.77 4.01
CA LYS A 62 -11.61 -7.78 4.79
C LYS A 62 -12.74 -7.13 3.99
N ASP A 63 -13.90 -7.78 3.93
CA ASP A 63 -15.13 -7.24 3.33
C ASP A 63 -14.97 -6.67 1.90
N GLY A 64 -14.05 -7.24 1.10
CA GLY A 64 -13.75 -6.77 -0.26
C GLY A 64 -12.72 -5.65 -0.35
N TYR A 65 -12.18 -5.18 0.78
CA TYR A 65 -11.10 -4.21 0.89
C TYR A 65 -9.75 -4.90 1.03
N LEU A 66 -8.72 -4.21 0.58
CA LEU A 66 -7.33 -4.54 0.80
C LEU A 66 -6.72 -3.46 1.69
N ILE A 67 -6.18 -3.89 2.82
CA ILE A 67 -5.67 -3.02 3.88
C ILE A 67 -4.17 -3.24 3.98
N PHE A 68 -3.39 -2.19 3.72
CA PHE A 68 -1.94 -2.19 3.92
C PHE A 68 -1.65 -1.42 5.20
N THR A 69 -1.06 -2.08 6.19
CA THR A 69 -0.56 -1.44 7.41
C THR A 69 0.95 -1.49 7.39
N ALA A 70 1.59 -0.33 7.46
CA ALA A 70 3.03 -0.21 7.46
C ALA A 70 3.52 0.43 8.76
N GLU A 71 4.63 -0.06 9.29
CA GLU A 71 5.28 0.49 10.47
C GLU A 71 6.81 0.55 10.28
N ARG A 72 7.46 1.62 10.76
CA ARG A 72 8.92 1.65 10.86
C ARG A 72 9.37 1.02 12.17
N ILE A 73 10.17 -0.03 12.07
CA ILE A 73 10.81 -0.70 13.20
C ILE A 73 12.14 0.01 13.46
N LEU A 74 12.27 0.62 14.64
CA LEU A 74 13.55 1.13 15.13
C LEU A 74 14.39 -0.07 15.57
N ILE A 75 15.53 -0.28 14.90
CA ILE A 75 16.52 -1.32 15.22
C ILE A 75 17.61 -0.71 16.10
#